data_AF-A0A7G8HFU5-F1
#
_entry.id   AF-A0A7G8HFU5-F1
#
_cell.length_a   1.000
_cell.length_b   1.000
_cell.length_c   1.000
_cell.angle_alpha   90.00
_cell.angle_beta   90.00
_cell.angle_gamma   90.00
#
_symmetry.space_group_name_H-M   'P 1'
#
loop_
_entity.id
_entity.type
_entity.pdbx_description
1 polymer ?
#
loop_
_entity_poly.entity_id
_entity_poly.type
_entity_poly.pdbx_seq_one_letter_code
_entity_poly.pdbx_strand_id
1 'polypeptide(L)'
;MNKALKALVLVAERLGGTGFAQTLLRVLVTCTPHWRRGPLLVARLCTKRRWFAAATQIGEIGLQRDSSFTGLRLVVADSYLAGRQFDAALHHAQQLIAAAPDSFDGYHLASESLQQLGRSEEAIRLLEQGLDRCVANGSTADQGRSRHVQRHLQAYEKREWFPLYSLWRAAVLAPEQVQDLALPGDLRCRPQAIQYWSQGTPPADVQVLTARWNQLLKGLGLPPVQVFSQQAARAWIAAHQPDFLVAFDSAPHYAAESDVFRLAYAMGGDTFWIDSDLLPAAQASAVLALALRQDASLLFLKRKVPYLQSSAFVARAGCPYFQAMAEPLRGFDYADPQWAGVSRLHLIHDFSFGPATYAKTLEQVCSDRRPALACHEHLPLLQQIQFPTFRLSLFSGERLVVGAGKDLAYKRSSDNWKVWARS
;
A
#
# COMPACT_ATOMS: atom_id res chain seq x y z
N MET A 1 13.63 -28.21 -9.98
CA MET A 1 13.61 -27.35 -11.20
C MET A 1 13.82 -25.85 -10.93
N ASN A 2 13.11 -25.21 -9.99
CA ASN A 2 13.24 -23.75 -9.76
C ASN A 2 14.67 -23.30 -9.36
N LYS A 3 15.40 -24.10 -8.57
CA LYS A 3 16.81 -23.84 -8.22
C LYS A 3 17.75 -23.87 -9.43
N ALA A 4 17.56 -24.83 -10.34
CA ALA A 4 18.38 -24.97 -11.54
C ALA A 4 18.19 -23.80 -12.51
N LEU A 5 16.95 -23.35 -12.75
CA LEU A 5 16.69 -22.15 -13.57
C LEU A 5 17.32 -20.90 -12.95
N LYS A 6 17.24 -20.74 -11.63
CA LYS A 6 17.89 -19.62 -10.94
C LYS A 6 19.41 -19.66 -11.11
N ALA A 7 20.03 -20.83 -10.95
CA ALA A 7 21.46 -21.02 -11.14
C ALA A 7 21.88 -20.73 -12.59
N LEU A 8 21.12 -21.24 -13.58
CA LEU A 8 21.34 -20.96 -15.00
C LEU A 8 21.34 -19.45 -15.28
N VAL A 9 20.36 -18.72 -14.75
CA VAL A 9 20.31 -17.27 -14.95
C VAL A 9 21.50 -16.57 -14.28
N LEU A 10 21.89 -16.96 -13.07
CA LEU A 10 23.05 -16.37 -12.40
C LEU A 10 24.35 -16.59 -13.20
N VAL A 11 24.54 -17.79 -13.75
CA VAL A 11 25.69 -18.11 -14.60
C VAL A 11 25.63 -17.30 -15.90
N ALA A 12 24.47 -17.23 -16.56
CA ALA A 12 24.30 -16.46 -17.78
C ALA A 12 24.52 -14.96 -17.55
N GLU A 13 24.02 -14.40 -16.45
CA GLU A 13 24.24 -13.00 -16.06
C GLU A 13 25.74 -12.72 -15.87
N ARG A 14 26.52 -13.66 -15.31
CA ARG A 14 27.97 -13.53 -15.17
C ARG A 14 28.73 -13.62 -16.50
N LEU A 15 28.25 -14.44 -17.43
CA LEU A 15 28.93 -14.68 -18.71
C LEU A 15 28.65 -13.60 -19.76
N GLY A 16 27.43 -13.06 -19.81
CA GLY A 16 27.02 -12.13 -20.87
C GLY A 16 26.02 -11.06 -20.43
N GLY A 17 25.83 -10.88 -19.12
CA GLY A 17 24.89 -9.90 -18.57
C GLY A 17 23.41 -10.28 -18.72
N THR A 18 22.55 -9.34 -18.33
CA THR A 18 21.09 -9.51 -18.29
C THR A 18 20.47 -9.85 -19.66
N GLY A 19 20.94 -9.19 -20.74
CA GLY A 19 20.41 -9.42 -22.09
C GLY A 19 20.71 -10.83 -22.61
N PHE A 20 21.90 -11.35 -22.32
CA PHE A 20 22.27 -12.72 -22.66
C PHE A 20 21.40 -13.72 -21.90
N ALA A 21 21.21 -13.53 -20.59
CA ALA A 21 20.36 -14.39 -19.79
C ALA A 21 18.90 -14.42 -20.30
N GLN A 22 18.33 -13.27 -20.64
CA GLN A 22 16.97 -13.19 -21.22
C GLN A 22 16.87 -13.95 -22.55
N THR A 23 17.87 -13.78 -23.43
CA THR A 23 17.93 -14.46 -24.73
C THR A 23 18.04 -15.97 -24.56
N LEU A 24 18.91 -16.43 -23.65
CA LEU A 24 19.06 -17.85 -23.33
C LEU A 24 17.77 -18.47 -22.82
N LEU A 25 17.05 -17.79 -21.92
CA LEU A 25 15.76 -18.26 -21.41
C LEU A 25 14.70 -18.37 -22.51
N ARG A 26 14.69 -17.43 -23.47
CA ARG A 26 13.81 -17.49 -24.63
C ARG A 26 14.14 -18.69 -25.52
N VAL A 27 15.41 -18.89 -25.87
CA VAL A 27 15.88 -20.05 -26.64
C VAL A 27 15.52 -21.36 -25.94
N LEU A 28 15.74 -21.45 -24.63
CA LEU A 28 15.40 -22.62 -23.83
C LEU A 28 13.92 -22.99 -24.01
N VAL A 29 13.00 -22.03 -23.87
CA VAL A 29 11.56 -22.28 -24.02
C VAL A 29 11.19 -22.62 -25.47
N THR A 30 11.81 -21.98 -26.45
CA THR A 30 11.57 -22.26 -27.88
C THR A 30 12.01 -23.67 -28.25
N CYS A 31 13.21 -24.09 -27.85
CA CYS A 31 13.80 -25.38 -28.23
C CYS A 31 13.33 -26.58 -27.40
N THR A 32 12.54 -26.36 -26.34
CA THR A 32 12.00 -27.45 -25.49
C THR A 32 10.47 -27.49 -25.50
N PRO A 33 9.82 -27.73 -26.65
CA PRO A 33 8.35 -27.68 -26.77
C PRO A 33 7.62 -28.71 -25.89
N HIS A 34 8.28 -29.83 -25.56
CA HIS A 34 7.74 -30.86 -24.67
C HIS A 34 7.71 -30.44 -23.19
N TRP A 35 8.43 -29.37 -22.82
CA TRP A 35 8.42 -28.83 -21.45
C TRP A 35 7.18 -27.98 -21.22
N ARG A 36 6.02 -28.63 -21.05
CA ARG A 36 4.68 -27.98 -20.97
C ARG A 36 4.61 -26.84 -19.94
N ARG A 37 5.20 -27.02 -18.75
CA ARG A 37 5.24 -26.00 -17.68
C ARG A 37 6.40 -25.01 -17.80
N GLY A 38 7.26 -25.18 -18.80
CA GLY A 38 8.45 -24.36 -19.02
C GLY A 38 8.19 -22.88 -19.21
N PRO A 39 7.35 -22.49 -20.18
CA PRO A 39 7.00 -21.09 -20.39
C PRO A 39 6.53 -20.41 -19.09
N LEU A 40 5.67 -21.08 -18.31
CA LEU A 40 5.17 -20.54 -17.03
C LEU A 40 6.27 -20.30 -16.01
N LEU A 41 7.17 -21.28 -15.82
CA LEU A 41 8.23 -21.16 -14.84
C LEU A 41 9.26 -20.10 -15.22
N VAL A 42 9.59 -20.03 -16.50
CA VAL A 42 10.54 -19.04 -17.04
C VAL A 42 9.92 -17.64 -17.01
N ALA A 43 8.67 -17.47 -17.45
CA ALA A 43 7.97 -16.18 -17.36
C ALA A 43 7.89 -15.68 -15.92
N ARG A 44 7.52 -16.54 -14.95
CA ARG A 44 7.51 -16.18 -13.52
C ARG A 44 8.89 -15.75 -13.00
N LEU A 45 9.96 -16.40 -13.47
CA LEU A 45 11.32 -16.02 -13.11
C LEU A 45 11.67 -14.63 -13.66
N CYS A 46 11.32 -14.37 -14.93
CA CYS A 46 11.47 -13.06 -15.56
C CYS A 46 10.66 -11.98 -14.83
N THR A 47 9.39 -12.22 -14.49
CA THR A 47 8.56 -11.29 -13.71
C THR A 47 9.19 -10.99 -12.34
N LYS A 48 9.71 -12.01 -11.63
CA LYS A 48 10.42 -11.80 -10.34
C LYS A 48 11.66 -10.92 -10.48
N ARG A 49 12.37 -11.04 -11.61
CA ARG A 49 13.51 -10.18 -11.96
C ARG A 49 13.11 -8.86 -12.63
N ARG A 50 11.80 -8.60 -12.79
CA ARG A 50 11.24 -7.41 -13.47
C ARG A 50 11.62 -7.29 -14.94
N TRP A 51 11.95 -8.43 -15.58
CA TRP A 51 12.19 -8.51 -17.02
C TRP A 51 10.86 -8.68 -17.74
N PHE A 52 9.97 -7.69 -17.62
CA PHE A 52 8.58 -7.80 -18.06
C PHE A 52 8.46 -8.08 -19.56
N ALA A 53 9.26 -7.44 -20.40
CA ALA A 53 9.29 -7.70 -21.85
C ALA A 53 9.71 -9.15 -22.18
N ALA A 54 10.70 -9.70 -21.46
CA ALA A 54 11.08 -11.10 -21.65
C ALA A 54 9.99 -12.06 -21.13
N ALA A 55 9.34 -11.71 -20.01
CA ALA A 55 8.25 -12.49 -19.44
C ALA A 55 7.06 -12.60 -20.40
N THR A 56 6.67 -11.49 -21.05
CA THR A 56 5.58 -11.48 -22.04
C THR A 56 5.97 -12.26 -23.29
N GLN A 57 7.15 -12.03 -23.89
CA GLN A 57 7.62 -12.80 -25.05
C GLN A 57 7.63 -14.32 -24.80
N ILE A 58 8.19 -14.75 -23.67
CA ILE A 58 8.24 -16.16 -23.29
C ILE A 58 6.84 -16.72 -23.04
N GLY A 59 5.97 -15.91 -22.43
CA GLY A 59 4.60 -16.30 -22.17
C GLY A 59 3.78 -16.45 -23.45
N GLU A 60 3.92 -15.55 -24.42
CA GLU A 60 3.27 -15.65 -25.73
C GLU A 60 3.68 -16.93 -26.48
N ILE A 61 4.97 -17.28 -26.47
CA ILE A 61 5.44 -18.55 -27.05
C ILE A 61 4.71 -19.75 -26.41
N GLY A 62 4.48 -19.70 -25.10
CA GLY A 62 3.72 -20.75 -24.41
C GLY A 62 2.23 -20.74 -24.75
N LEU A 63 1.60 -19.56 -24.86
CA LEU A 63 0.18 -19.42 -25.19
C LEU A 63 -0.14 -19.75 -26.65
N GLN A 64 0.82 -19.58 -27.57
CA GLN A 64 0.71 -20.08 -28.94
C GLN A 64 0.62 -21.61 -29.00
N ARG A 65 1.25 -22.32 -28.05
CA ARG A 65 1.23 -23.79 -27.96
C ARG A 65 -0.01 -24.30 -27.24
N ASP A 66 -0.46 -23.57 -26.22
CA ASP A 66 -1.64 -23.89 -25.43
C ASP A 66 -2.33 -22.58 -25.00
N SER A 67 -3.33 -22.18 -25.78
CA SER A 67 -4.11 -20.97 -25.53
C SER A 67 -5.03 -21.10 -24.31
N SER A 68 -5.28 -22.32 -23.84
CA SER A 68 -6.12 -22.59 -22.66
C SER A 68 -5.36 -22.45 -21.34
N PHE A 69 -4.04 -22.22 -21.38
CA PHE A 69 -3.20 -22.20 -20.18
C PHE A 69 -3.40 -20.94 -19.32
N THR A 70 -4.47 -20.91 -18.54
CA THR A 70 -4.89 -19.79 -17.68
C THR A 70 -3.78 -19.31 -16.74
N GLY A 71 -3.06 -20.22 -16.09
CA GLY A 71 -1.95 -19.88 -15.19
C GLY A 71 -0.79 -19.14 -15.88
N LEU A 72 -0.55 -19.40 -17.17
CA LEU A 72 0.43 -18.68 -17.97
C LEU A 72 -0.12 -17.33 -18.43
N ARG A 73 -1.35 -17.31 -18.93
CA ARG A 73 -2.04 -16.10 -19.37
C ARG A 73 -2.13 -15.06 -18.25
N LEU A 74 -2.31 -15.52 -17.02
CA LEU A 74 -2.27 -14.69 -15.81
C LEU A 74 -0.92 -13.99 -15.61
N VAL A 75 0.19 -14.71 -15.77
CA VAL A 75 1.54 -14.14 -15.65
C VAL A 75 1.84 -13.17 -16.78
N VAL A 76 1.34 -13.46 -17.98
CA VAL A 76 1.46 -12.58 -19.16
C VAL A 76 0.71 -11.26 -18.92
N ALA A 77 -0.57 -11.33 -18.54
CA ALA A 77 -1.40 -10.16 -18.25
C ALA A 77 -0.78 -9.27 -17.15
N ASP A 78 -0.35 -9.86 -16.04
CA ASP A 78 0.33 -9.17 -14.94
C ASP A 78 1.66 -8.52 -15.39
N SER A 79 2.40 -9.19 -16.28
CA SER A 79 3.66 -8.67 -16.83
C SER A 79 3.44 -7.52 -17.81
N TYR A 80 2.41 -7.58 -18.66
CA TYR A 80 2.01 -6.45 -19.51
C TYR A 80 1.58 -5.25 -18.67
N LEU A 81 0.77 -5.47 -17.61
CA LEU A 81 0.35 -4.42 -16.69
C LEU A 81 1.55 -3.75 -16.01
N ALA A 82 2.47 -4.56 -15.46
CA ALA A 82 3.70 -4.05 -14.83
C ALA A 82 4.64 -3.36 -15.82
N GLY A 83 4.63 -3.79 -17.09
CA GLY A 83 5.33 -3.18 -18.22
C GLY A 83 4.64 -1.96 -18.82
N ARG A 84 3.52 -1.49 -18.24
CA ARG A 84 2.70 -0.36 -18.70
C ARG A 84 2.10 -0.52 -20.11
N GLN A 85 1.90 -1.76 -20.54
CA GLN A 85 1.22 -2.09 -21.79
C GLN A 85 -0.23 -2.45 -21.48
N PHE A 86 -1.02 -1.44 -21.14
CA PHE A 86 -2.33 -1.62 -20.51
C PHE A 86 -3.38 -2.25 -21.43
N ASP A 87 -3.38 -1.93 -22.73
CA ASP A 87 -4.29 -2.56 -23.70
C ASP A 87 -4.02 -4.07 -23.85
N ALA A 88 -2.75 -4.46 -23.96
CA ALA A 88 -2.37 -5.87 -24.00
C ALA A 88 -2.75 -6.59 -22.70
N ALA A 89 -2.47 -5.97 -21.54
CA ALA A 89 -2.87 -6.51 -20.25
C ALA A 89 -4.39 -6.72 -20.16
N LEU A 90 -5.18 -5.74 -20.62
CA LEU A 90 -6.64 -5.83 -20.68
C LEU A 90 -7.11 -6.96 -21.59
N HIS A 91 -6.53 -7.10 -22.78
CA HIS A 91 -6.86 -8.18 -23.71
C HIS A 91 -6.68 -9.57 -23.08
N HIS A 92 -5.52 -9.83 -22.45
CA HIS A 92 -5.28 -11.11 -21.78
C HIS A 92 -6.16 -11.31 -20.54
N ALA A 93 -6.48 -10.23 -19.82
CA ALA A 93 -7.39 -10.30 -18.68
C ALA A 93 -8.83 -10.66 -19.11
N GLN A 94 -9.31 -10.11 -20.22
CA GLN A 94 -10.62 -10.47 -20.79
C GLN A 94 -10.69 -11.94 -21.20
N GLN A 95 -9.60 -12.47 -21.79
CA GLN A 95 -9.49 -13.89 -22.12
C GLN A 95 -9.45 -14.78 -20.86
N LEU A 96 -8.87 -14.32 -19.76
CA LEU A 96 -8.94 -15.02 -18.47
C LEU A 96 -10.37 -15.06 -17.93
N ILE A 97 -11.09 -13.94 -18.00
CA ILE A 97 -12.51 -13.86 -17.60
C ILE A 97 -13.35 -14.83 -18.44
N ALA A 98 -13.12 -14.90 -19.75
CA ALA A 98 -13.84 -15.82 -20.63
C ALA A 98 -13.55 -17.29 -20.31
N ALA A 99 -12.30 -17.64 -19.99
CA ALA A 99 -11.89 -19.01 -19.69
C ALA A 99 -12.23 -19.46 -18.26
N ALA A 100 -12.28 -18.54 -17.30
CA ALA A 100 -12.54 -18.81 -15.89
C ALA A 100 -13.38 -17.67 -15.29
N PRO A 101 -14.68 -17.58 -15.63
CA PRO A 101 -15.56 -16.48 -15.22
C PRO A 101 -15.83 -16.44 -13.71
N ASP A 102 -15.51 -17.49 -12.98
CA ASP A 102 -15.65 -17.56 -11.52
C ASP A 102 -14.36 -17.20 -10.79
N SER A 103 -13.27 -16.97 -11.53
CA SER A 103 -12.00 -16.52 -10.98
C SER A 103 -11.92 -15.00 -10.97
N PHE A 104 -11.72 -14.43 -9.78
CA PHE A 104 -11.59 -12.99 -9.61
C PHE A 104 -10.36 -12.39 -10.30
N ASP A 105 -9.34 -13.19 -10.59
CA ASP A 105 -8.05 -12.71 -11.06
C ASP A 105 -8.11 -11.96 -12.39
N GLY A 106 -8.96 -12.45 -13.31
CA GLY A 106 -9.18 -11.79 -14.60
C GLY A 106 -9.86 -10.43 -14.42
N TYR A 107 -10.90 -10.37 -13.58
CA TYR A 107 -11.60 -9.12 -13.26
C TYR A 107 -10.70 -8.08 -12.59
N HIS A 108 -9.89 -8.51 -11.61
CA HIS A 108 -8.94 -7.63 -10.95
C HIS A 108 -7.93 -7.02 -11.94
N LEU A 109 -7.28 -7.84 -12.77
CA LEU A 109 -6.31 -7.35 -13.76
C LEU A 109 -6.96 -6.45 -14.82
N ALA A 110 -8.15 -6.82 -15.31
CA ALA A 110 -8.87 -6.00 -16.26
C ALA A 110 -9.25 -4.63 -15.67
N SER A 111 -9.72 -4.59 -14.42
CA SER A 111 -10.02 -3.35 -13.71
C SER A 111 -8.79 -2.47 -13.52
N GLU A 112 -7.63 -3.04 -13.12
CA GLU A 112 -6.40 -2.27 -12.95
C GLU A 112 -5.94 -1.70 -14.29
N SER A 113 -6.00 -2.48 -15.38
CA SER A 113 -5.68 -2.01 -16.73
C SER A 113 -6.60 -0.88 -17.17
N LEU A 114 -7.92 -1.02 -16.96
CA LEU A 114 -8.90 0.02 -17.30
C LEU A 114 -8.68 1.31 -16.51
N GLN A 115 -8.34 1.23 -15.23
CA GLN A 115 -7.97 2.42 -14.43
C GLN A 115 -6.73 3.12 -15.00
N GLN A 116 -5.70 2.37 -15.38
CA GLN A 116 -4.50 2.95 -16.00
C GLN A 116 -4.75 3.57 -17.38
N LEU A 117 -5.82 3.14 -18.07
CA LEU A 117 -6.31 3.71 -19.32
C LEU A 117 -7.27 4.90 -19.11
N GLY A 118 -7.49 5.35 -17.86
CA GLY A 118 -8.42 6.44 -17.54
C GLY A 118 -9.91 6.05 -17.63
N ARG A 119 -10.23 4.76 -17.81
CA ARG A 119 -11.59 4.22 -17.92
C ARG A 119 -12.11 3.77 -16.54
N SER A 120 -12.04 4.65 -15.55
CA SER A 120 -12.30 4.33 -14.13
C SER A 120 -13.71 3.77 -13.87
N GLU A 121 -14.74 4.30 -14.53
CA GLU A 121 -16.12 3.83 -14.36
C GLU A 121 -16.30 2.39 -14.84
N GLU A 122 -15.72 2.06 -15.99
CA GLU A 122 -15.76 0.70 -16.52
C GLU A 122 -14.93 -0.26 -15.68
N ALA A 123 -13.79 0.22 -15.16
CA ALA A 123 -12.98 -0.56 -14.24
C ALA A 123 -13.77 -0.96 -12.98
N ILE A 124 -14.49 -0.02 -12.37
CA ILE A 124 -15.33 -0.29 -11.20
C ILE A 124 -16.46 -1.24 -11.54
N ARG A 125 -17.22 -1.00 -12.63
CA ARG A 125 -18.30 -1.90 -13.05
C ARG A 125 -17.82 -3.33 -13.27
N LEU A 126 -16.69 -3.50 -13.95
CA LEU A 126 -16.12 -4.81 -14.24
C LEU A 126 -15.62 -5.50 -12.96
N LEU A 127 -15.01 -4.76 -12.05
CA LEU A 127 -14.57 -5.29 -10.76
C LEU A 127 -15.75 -5.76 -9.92
N GLU A 128 -16.81 -4.95 -9.81
CA GLU A 128 -18.05 -5.26 -9.08
C GLU A 128 -18.71 -6.52 -9.67
N GLN A 129 -18.78 -6.64 -11.00
CA GLN A 129 -19.25 -7.86 -11.67
C GLN A 129 -18.44 -9.10 -11.24
N GLY A 130 -17.12 -8.99 -11.16
CA GLY A 130 -16.24 -10.07 -10.71
C GLY A 130 -16.47 -10.42 -9.25
N LEU A 131 -16.60 -9.42 -8.38
CA LEU A 131 -16.85 -9.59 -6.95
C LEU A 131 -18.21 -10.27 -6.71
N ASP A 132 -19.27 -9.82 -7.37
CA ASP A 132 -20.61 -10.41 -7.27
C ASP A 132 -20.61 -11.89 -7.66
N ARG A 133 -19.93 -12.24 -8.78
CA ARG A 133 -19.83 -13.63 -9.23
C ARG A 133 -19.06 -14.51 -8.26
N CYS A 134 -17.89 -14.06 -7.79
CA CYS A 134 -17.09 -14.83 -6.86
C CYS A 134 -17.82 -15.04 -5.52
N VAL A 135 -18.44 -13.99 -4.98
CA VAL A 135 -19.22 -14.09 -3.73
C VAL A 135 -20.43 -15.00 -3.91
N ALA A 136 -21.16 -14.89 -5.02
CA ALA A 136 -22.32 -15.76 -5.30
C ALA A 136 -21.95 -17.25 -5.42
N ASN A 137 -20.74 -17.56 -5.91
CA ASN A 137 -20.22 -18.92 -6.04
C ASN A 137 -19.56 -19.46 -4.75
N GLY A 138 -19.63 -18.71 -3.64
CA GLY A 138 -19.04 -19.13 -2.36
C GLY A 138 -17.51 -19.04 -2.32
N SER A 139 -16.88 -18.30 -3.25
CA SER A 139 -15.46 -17.98 -3.11
C SER A 139 -15.27 -17.06 -1.94
N THR A 140 -14.49 -17.49 -0.96
CA THR A 140 -14.11 -16.67 0.19
C THR A 140 -12.90 -15.81 -0.14
N ALA A 141 -12.74 -14.69 0.57
CA ALA A 141 -11.55 -13.86 0.52
C ALA A 141 -10.22 -14.64 0.55
N ASP A 142 -10.13 -15.74 1.31
CA ASP A 142 -8.91 -16.55 1.46
C ASP A 142 -8.47 -17.24 0.16
N GLN A 143 -9.37 -17.38 -0.82
CA GLN A 143 -9.07 -17.96 -2.13
C GLN A 143 -8.32 -16.98 -3.06
N GLY A 144 -8.21 -15.71 -2.67
CA GLY A 144 -7.47 -14.71 -3.44
C GLY A 144 -5.99 -15.03 -3.54
N ARG A 145 -5.43 -15.09 -4.77
CA ARG A 145 -4.00 -15.38 -5.00
C ARG A 145 -3.04 -14.32 -4.46
N SER A 146 -3.54 -13.11 -4.22
CA SER A 146 -2.75 -11.96 -3.81
C SER A 146 -3.46 -11.18 -2.72
N ARG A 147 -2.69 -10.54 -1.84
CA ARG A 147 -3.24 -9.67 -0.79
C ARG A 147 -4.12 -8.54 -1.33
N HIS A 148 -3.91 -8.09 -2.58
CA HIS A 148 -4.78 -7.07 -3.19
C HIS A 148 -6.16 -7.64 -3.50
N VAL A 149 -6.21 -8.82 -4.13
CA VAL A 149 -7.46 -9.54 -4.40
C VAL A 149 -8.21 -9.85 -3.12
N GLN A 150 -7.52 -10.40 -2.12
CA GLN A 150 -8.11 -10.71 -0.81
C GLN A 150 -8.77 -9.48 -0.17
N ARG A 151 -8.09 -8.31 -0.22
CA ARG A 151 -8.63 -7.06 0.33
C ARG A 151 -9.86 -6.53 -0.42
N HIS A 152 -9.90 -6.68 -1.74
CA HIS A 152 -11.09 -6.34 -2.52
C HIS A 152 -12.28 -7.21 -2.12
N LEU A 153 -12.09 -8.53 -2.05
CA LEU A 153 -13.12 -9.47 -1.62
C LEU A 153 -13.60 -9.16 -0.19
N GLN A 154 -12.68 -9.01 0.78
CA GLN A 154 -13.01 -8.71 2.18
C GLN A 154 -13.78 -7.40 2.33
N ALA A 155 -13.35 -6.33 1.66
CA ALA A 155 -14.03 -5.04 1.75
C ALA A 155 -15.41 -5.11 1.09
N TYR A 156 -15.55 -5.86 0.00
CA TYR A 156 -16.82 -6.01 -0.71
C TYR A 156 -17.84 -6.86 0.07
N GLU A 157 -17.40 -7.96 0.68
CA GLU A 157 -18.25 -8.80 1.54
C GLU A 157 -18.88 -8.01 2.70
N LYS A 158 -18.19 -6.97 3.19
CA LYS A 158 -18.62 -6.12 4.31
C LYS A 158 -19.29 -4.81 3.89
N ARG A 159 -19.46 -4.55 2.58
CA ARG A 159 -19.81 -3.24 2.01
C ARG A 159 -21.12 -2.62 2.53
N GLU A 160 -22.05 -3.45 2.99
CA GLU A 160 -23.35 -3.00 3.51
C GLU A 160 -23.26 -2.29 4.86
N TRP A 161 -22.21 -2.56 5.65
CA TRP A 161 -22.05 -1.99 7.00
C TRP A 161 -20.68 -1.35 7.25
N PHE A 162 -19.67 -1.71 6.46
CA PHE A 162 -18.32 -1.18 6.56
C PHE A 162 -18.01 -0.28 5.34
N PRO A 163 -17.82 1.04 5.53
CA PRO A 163 -17.80 2.00 4.41
C PRO A 163 -16.50 1.97 3.59
N LEU A 164 -15.51 1.12 3.92
CA LEU A 164 -14.21 1.18 3.26
C LEU A 164 -14.31 0.95 1.75
N TYR A 165 -15.19 0.03 1.30
CA TYR A 165 -15.40 -0.21 -0.12
C TYR A 165 -16.05 0.99 -0.82
N SER A 166 -17.11 1.58 -0.24
CA SER A 166 -17.80 2.72 -0.85
C SER A 166 -16.92 3.97 -0.92
N LEU A 167 -16.12 4.23 0.13
CA LEU A 167 -15.13 5.31 0.15
C LEU A 167 -14.05 5.11 -0.91
N TRP A 168 -13.53 3.87 -1.02
CA TRP A 168 -12.55 3.52 -2.04
C TRP A 168 -13.11 3.69 -3.45
N ARG A 169 -14.31 3.17 -3.70
CA ARG A 169 -15.03 3.30 -4.98
C ARG A 169 -15.18 4.78 -5.35
N ALA A 170 -15.65 5.61 -4.43
CA ALA A 170 -15.79 7.05 -4.63
C ALA A 170 -14.43 7.71 -4.95
N ALA A 171 -13.37 7.32 -4.25
CA ALA A 171 -12.02 7.84 -4.47
C ALA A 171 -11.43 7.47 -5.85
N VAL A 172 -11.79 6.29 -6.39
CA VAL A 172 -11.37 5.86 -7.74
C VAL A 172 -12.12 6.63 -8.82
N LEU A 173 -13.42 6.86 -8.62
CA LEU A 173 -14.30 7.57 -9.54
C LEU A 173 -14.12 9.10 -9.49
N ALA A 174 -13.53 9.62 -8.42
CA ALA A 174 -13.29 11.05 -8.30
C ALA A 174 -12.37 11.56 -9.42
N PRO A 175 -12.67 12.73 -10.01
CA PRO A 175 -11.87 13.31 -11.08
C PRO A 175 -10.43 13.60 -10.61
N GLU A 176 -9.45 13.45 -11.50
CA GLU A 176 -8.04 13.63 -11.15
C GLU A 176 -7.66 15.11 -11.00
N GLN A 177 -8.24 15.97 -11.82
CA GLN A 177 -8.06 17.41 -11.76
C GLN A 177 -9.20 18.03 -10.96
N VAL A 178 -8.83 18.71 -9.87
CA VAL A 178 -9.72 19.65 -9.20
C VAL A 178 -9.11 21.03 -9.40
N GLN A 179 -9.69 21.82 -10.32
CA GLN A 179 -9.28 23.20 -10.54
C GLN A 179 -9.77 24.09 -9.41
N ASP A 180 -8.94 25.06 -9.01
CA ASP A 180 -9.24 26.18 -8.12
C ASP A 180 -10.05 25.84 -6.87
N LEU A 181 -9.43 25.10 -5.96
CA LEU A 181 -9.86 25.11 -4.57
C LEU A 181 -9.33 26.39 -3.91
N ALA A 182 -9.98 27.51 -4.25
CA ALA A 182 -9.95 28.67 -3.38
C ALA A 182 -10.50 28.23 -2.03
N LEU A 183 -9.59 28.10 -1.08
CA LEU A 183 -9.87 27.57 0.23
C LEU A 183 -9.73 28.74 1.20
N PRO A 184 -10.75 29.62 1.35
CA PRO A 184 -10.77 30.59 2.43
C PRO A 184 -11.01 29.91 3.79
N GLY A 185 -10.50 30.52 4.86
CA GLY A 185 -10.77 30.13 6.25
C GLY A 185 -9.54 29.73 7.07
N ASP A 186 -9.65 29.91 8.38
CA ASP A 186 -8.59 29.56 9.33
C ASP A 186 -8.51 28.06 9.58
N LEU A 187 -7.30 27.56 9.80
CA LEU A 187 -7.06 26.18 10.21
C LEU A 187 -7.64 25.94 11.61
N ARG A 188 -8.46 24.89 11.77
CA ARG A 188 -8.97 24.45 13.09
C ARG A 188 -7.93 23.66 13.89
N CYS A 189 -6.93 23.14 13.19
CA CYS A 189 -5.92 22.22 13.67
C CYS A 189 -4.54 22.70 13.21
N ARG A 190 -3.57 22.75 14.13
CA ARG A 190 -2.17 23.10 13.83
C ARG A 190 -1.24 22.01 14.39
N PRO A 191 -1.18 20.84 13.74
CA PRO A 191 -0.46 19.70 14.29
C PRO A 191 1.06 19.91 14.17
N GLN A 192 1.82 19.28 15.06
CA GLN A 192 3.26 19.16 14.88
C GLN A 192 3.54 18.04 13.87
N ALA A 193 4.22 18.38 12.78
CA ALA A 193 4.68 17.38 11.82
C ALA A 193 5.91 16.65 12.37
N ILE A 194 5.94 15.33 12.29
CA ILE A 194 7.05 14.52 12.81
C ILE A 194 7.52 13.46 11.83
N GLN A 195 8.81 13.15 11.93
CA GLN A 195 9.49 12.06 11.23
C GLN A 195 10.36 11.30 12.22
N TYR A 196 10.71 10.06 11.89
CA TYR A 196 11.61 9.22 12.70
C TYR A 196 12.79 8.73 11.85
N TRP A 197 13.98 8.77 12.45
CA TRP A 197 15.20 8.22 11.86
C TRP A 197 16.19 7.78 12.95
N SER A 198 16.33 6.48 13.21
CA SER A 198 17.24 5.97 14.25
C SER A 198 18.68 5.72 13.79
N GLN A 199 18.93 5.73 12.48
CA GLN A 199 20.22 5.32 11.90
C GLN A 199 21.27 6.47 11.86
N GLY A 200 21.24 7.38 12.83
CA GLY A 200 22.11 8.56 12.88
C GLY A 200 21.58 9.74 12.06
N THR A 201 22.43 10.39 11.27
CA THR A 201 22.01 11.51 10.40
C THR A 201 21.24 10.98 9.19
N PRO A 202 20.03 11.49 8.90
CA PRO A 202 19.31 11.10 7.69
C PRO A 202 20.16 11.35 6.43
N PRO A 203 20.15 10.44 5.43
CA PRO A 203 20.81 10.65 4.15
C PRO A 203 20.37 11.96 3.47
N ALA A 204 21.26 12.54 2.66
CA ALA A 204 21.03 13.84 2.03
C ALA A 204 19.75 13.89 1.17
N ASP A 205 19.44 12.80 0.47
CA ASP A 205 18.21 12.67 -0.31
C ASP A 205 16.95 12.72 0.57
N VAL A 206 16.95 12.06 1.73
CA VAL A 206 15.88 12.14 2.74
C VAL A 206 15.75 13.57 3.29
N GLN A 207 16.86 14.23 3.61
CA GLN A 207 16.85 15.63 4.08
C GLN A 207 16.21 16.57 3.05
N VAL A 208 16.46 16.35 1.75
CA VAL A 208 15.81 17.10 0.67
C VAL A 208 14.29 16.87 0.67
N LEU A 209 13.81 15.65 0.96
CA LEU A 209 12.37 15.39 1.08
C LEU A 209 11.77 16.16 2.26
N THR A 210 12.42 16.12 3.43
CA THR A 210 12.01 16.88 4.62
C THR A 210 11.97 18.39 4.35
N ALA A 211 12.96 18.94 3.64
CA ALA A 211 12.99 20.35 3.26
C ALA A 211 11.80 20.76 2.37
N ARG A 212 11.37 19.89 1.44
CA ARG A 212 10.18 20.13 0.62
C ARG A 212 8.89 20.15 1.46
N TRP A 213 8.77 19.25 2.43
CA TRP A 213 7.67 19.29 3.40
C TRP A 213 7.69 20.58 4.22
N ASN A 214 8.85 21.01 4.72
CA ASN A 214 8.98 22.25 5.48
C ASN A 214 8.56 23.48 4.67
N GLN A 215 8.87 23.55 3.38
CA GLN A 215 8.40 24.62 2.50
C GLN A 215 6.87 24.64 2.39
N LEU A 216 6.25 23.47 2.20
CA LEU A 216 4.79 23.35 2.15
C LEU A 216 4.15 23.76 3.48
N LEU A 217 4.64 23.22 4.60
CA LEU A 217 4.13 23.49 5.95
C LEU A 217 4.24 24.98 6.30
N LYS A 218 5.35 25.62 5.94
CA LYS A 218 5.53 27.07 6.08
C LYS A 218 4.45 27.84 5.32
N GLY A 219 4.11 27.42 4.10
CA GLY A 219 3.03 28.01 3.31
C GLY A 219 1.63 27.89 3.96
N LEU A 220 1.44 26.90 4.83
CA LEU A 220 0.22 26.71 5.62
C LEU A 220 0.30 27.34 7.02
N GLY A 221 1.42 27.99 7.38
CA GLY A 221 1.65 28.53 8.71
C GLY A 221 1.77 27.47 9.81
N LEU A 222 2.32 26.30 9.47
CA LEU A 222 2.57 25.18 10.38
C LEU A 222 4.06 25.12 10.79
N PRO A 223 4.39 24.54 11.95
CA PRO A 223 5.78 24.33 12.34
C PRO A 223 6.50 23.38 11.37
N PRO A 224 7.84 23.49 11.24
CA PRO A 224 8.61 22.56 10.44
C PRO A 224 8.54 21.14 11.02
N VAL A 225 8.81 20.15 10.17
CA VAL A 225 8.94 18.74 10.57
C VAL A 225 10.02 18.59 11.62
N GLN A 226 9.66 17.96 12.74
CA GLN A 226 10.59 17.53 13.77
C GLN A 226 11.03 16.10 13.49
N VAL A 227 12.33 15.91 13.24
CA VAL A 227 12.92 14.58 13.00
C VAL A 227 13.47 14.04 14.31
N PHE A 228 12.94 12.91 14.77
CA PHE A 228 13.38 12.24 16.00
C PHE A 228 14.43 11.17 15.71
N SER A 229 15.52 11.20 16.50
CA SER A 229 16.42 10.05 16.66
C SER A 229 15.80 8.99 17.58
N GLN A 230 16.40 7.80 17.64
CA GLN A 230 15.98 6.77 18.59
C GLN A 230 15.99 7.28 20.04
N GLN A 231 17.07 7.93 20.46
CA GLN A 231 17.22 8.47 21.81
C GLN A 231 16.18 9.56 22.11
N ALA A 232 15.95 10.49 21.17
CA ALA A 232 14.98 11.55 21.33
C ALA A 232 13.55 11.00 21.39
N ALA A 233 13.21 10.03 20.54
CA ALA A 233 11.91 9.36 20.56
C ALA A 233 11.69 8.61 21.87
N ARG A 234 12.68 7.82 22.32
CA ARG A 234 12.62 7.09 23.59
C ARG A 234 12.44 8.01 24.78
N ALA A 235 13.20 9.11 24.85
CA ALA A 235 13.07 10.11 25.90
C ALA A 235 11.69 10.78 25.89
N TRP A 236 11.16 11.07 24.70
CA TRP A 236 9.82 11.61 24.55
C TRP A 236 8.75 10.62 25.04
N ILE A 237 8.84 9.35 24.64
CA ILE A 237 7.93 8.29 25.09
C ILE A 237 7.96 8.17 26.61
N ALA A 238 9.15 8.10 27.22
CA ALA A 238 9.29 7.99 28.67
C ALA A 238 8.60 9.14 29.43
N ALA A 239 8.66 10.36 28.87
CA ALA A 239 8.08 11.55 29.49
C ALA A 239 6.56 11.68 29.29
N HIS A 240 6.01 11.17 28.18
CA HIS A 240 4.61 11.47 27.79
C HIS A 240 3.72 10.23 27.67
N GLN A 241 4.26 9.08 27.30
CA GLN A 241 3.52 7.84 27.01
C GLN A 241 4.33 6.60 27.42
N PRO A 242 4.71 6.45 28.71
CA PRO A 242 5.65 5.42 29.16
C PRO A 242 5.22 3.99 28.86
N ASP A 243 3.91 3.73 28.73
CA ASP A 243 3.35 2.41 28.39
C ASP A 243 3.83 1.87 27.03
N PHE A 244 4.36 2.72 26.16
CA PHE A 244 4.91 2.32 24.86
C PHE A 244 6.40 1.96 24.91
N LEU A 245 7.08 2.17 26.05
CA LEU A 245 8.53 1.92 26.15
C LEU A 245 8.90 0.47 25.88
N VAL A 246 8.13 -0.49 26.40
CA VAL A 246 8.39 -1.93 26.17
C VAL A 246 8.33 -2.25 24.68
N ALA A 247 7.28 -1.79 23.99
CA ALA A 247 7.13 -1.99 22.55
C ALA A 247 8.22 -1.31 21.73
N PHE A 248 8.64 -0.12 22.14
CA PHE A 248 9.68 0.64 21.44
C PHE A 248 11.05 0.01 21.63
N ASP A 249 11.42 -0.35 22.87
CA ASP A 249 12.73 -0.90 23.22
C ASP A 249 12.90 -2.36 22.74
N SER A 250 11.81 -3.13 22.66
CA SER A 250 11.83 -4.52 22.14
C SER A 250 11.71 -4.61 20.61
N ALA A 251 11.36 -3.52 19.92
CA ALA A 251 11.12 -3.52 18.49
C ALA A 251 12.30 -4.11 17.70
N PRO A 252 12.09 -5.14 16.85
CA PRO A 252 13.19 -5.90 16.26
C PRO A 252 13.88 -5.16 15.11
N HIS A 253 13.35 -4.01 14.71
CA HIS A 253 13.80 -3.23 13.57
C HIS A 253 13.30 -1.78 13.68
N TYR A 254 14.06 -0.84 13.14
CA TYR A 254 13.73 0.59 13.21
C TYR A 254 12.43 1.01 12.52
N ALA A 255 11.93 0.20 11.59
CA ALA A 255 10.59 0.38 11.04
C ALA A 255 9.51 0.15 12.10
N ALA A 256 9.67 -0.90 12.93
CA ALA A 256 8.78 -1.17 14.05
C ALA A 256 8.95 -0.13 15.17
N GLU A 257 10.17 0.36 15.42
CA GLU A 257 10.40 1.50 16.34
C GLU A 257 9.61 2.74 15.90
N SER A 258 9.69 3.08 14.60
CA SER A 258 8.96 4.18 13.96
C SER A 258 7.43 3.99 14.07
N ASP A 259 6.96 2.78 13.86
CA ASP A 259 5.56 2.38 13.99
C ASP A 259 5.02 2.58 15.42
N VAL A 260 5.79 2.16 16.44
CA VAL A 260 5.44 2.37 17.86
C VAL A 260 5.46 3.87 18.19
N PHE A 261 6.56 4.56 17.84
CA PHE A 261 6.73 5.97 18.19
C PHE A 261 5.66 6.87 17.59
N ARG A 262 5.27 6.66 16.33
CA ARG A 262 4.26 7.53 15.69
C ARG A 262 2.89 7.42 16.37
N LEU A 263 2.53 6.25 16.89
CA LEU A 263 1.28 6.10 17.66
C LEU A 263 1.42 6.67 19.07
N ALA A 264 2.54 6.44 19.74
CA ALA A 264 2.80 7.07 21.04
C ALA A 264 2.70 8.60 20.93
N TYR A 265 3.32 9.18 19.89
CA TYR A 265 3.26 10.62 19.66
C TYR A 265 1.82 11.10 19.35
N ALA A 266 1.10 10.39 18.49
CA ALA A 266 -0.31 10.68 18.19
C ALA A 266 -1.23 10.62 19.42
N MET A 267 -0.86 9.86 20.45
CA MET A 267 -1.57 9.82 21.72
C MET A 267 -1.30 11.04 22.61
N GLY A 268 -0.21 11.77 22.38
CA GLY A 268 0.17 12.97 23.14
C GLY A 268 -0.47 14.27 22.66
N GLY A 269 -0.98 14.32 21.43
CA GLY A 269 -1.61 15.54 20.90
C GLY A 269 -1.84 15.54 19.39
N ASP A 270 -2.21 16.70 18.85
CA ASP A 270 -2.40 16.90 17.42
C ASP A 270 -1.10 16.64 16.65
N THR A 271 -1.12 15.66 15.76
CA THR A 271 0.09 15.13 15.13
C THR A 271 -0.08 14.98 13.63
N PHE A 272 0.95 15.34 12.87
CA PHE A 272 1.05 14.98 11.45
C PHE A 272 2.24 14.04 11.23
N TRP A 273 1.95 12.76 11.02
CA TRP A 273 2.97 11.78 10.69
C TRP A 273 3.23 11.73 9.18
N ILE A 274 4.50 11.66 8.80
CA ILE A 274 4.95 11.47 7.41
C ILE A 274 6.11 10.48 7.40
N ASP A 275 6.02 9.39 6.62
CA ASP A 275 7.17 8.53 6.37
C ASP A 275 8.30 9.31 5.66
N SER A 276 9.54 9.08 6.08
CA SER A 276 10.72 9.82 5.60
C SER A 276 11.05 9.62 4.10
N ASP A 277 10.30 8.77 3.39
CA ASP A 277 10.48 8.49 1.96
C ASP A 277 9.34 8.98 1.05
N LEU A 278 8.50 9.87 1.58
CA LEU A 278 7.39 10.49 0.87
C LEU A 278 7.71 11.92 0.46
N LEU A 279 7.36 12.24 -0.79
CA LEU A 279 7.32 13.59 -1.32
C LEU A 279 5.91 14.17 -1.18
N PRO A 280 5.75 15.48 -0.92
CA PRO A 280 4.46 16.12 -1.09
C PRO A 280 4.04 16.05 -2.55
N ALA A 281 2.80 15.64 -2.81
CA ALA A 281 2.19 15.69 -4.14
C ALA A 281 1.86 17.13 -4.56
N ALA A 282 1.56 17.35 -5.84
CA ALA A 282 1.20 18.68 -6.35
C ALA A 282 -0.02 19.29 -5.63
N GLN A 283 -0.98 18.46 -5.21
CA GLN A 283 -2.19 18.88 -4.51
C GLN A 283 -2.05 18.86 -2.97
N ALA A 284 -0.87 18.53 -2.44
CA ALA A 284 -0.67 18.27 -1.00
C ALA A 284 -1.08 19.45 -0.11
N SER A 285 -0.75 20.68 -0.53
CA SER A 285 -1.11 21.89 0.21
C SER A 285 -2.63 22.06 0.32
N ALA A 286 -3.37 21.87 -0.78
CA ALA A 286 -4.82 21.98 -0.80
C ALA A 286 -5.49 20.87 0.01
N VAL A 287 -5.01 19.63 -0.10
CA VAL A 287 -5.50 18.49 0.70
C VAL A 287 -5.32 18.76 2.19
N LEU A 288 -4.12 19.20 2.61
CA LEU A 288 -3.85 19.50 4.02
C LEU A 288 -4.66 20.69 4.51
N ALA A 289 -4.70 21.79 3.76
CA ALA A 289 -5.50 22.96 4.14
C ALA A 289 -6.98 22.58 4.34
N LEU A 290 -7.55 21.78 3.43
CA LEU A 290 -8.92 21.30 3.55
C LEU A 290 -9.10 20.40 4.79
N ALA A 291 -8.19 19.45 5.01
CA ALA A 291 -8.26 18.51 6.12
C ALA A 291 -8.12 19.21 7.48
N LEU A 292 -7.17 20.13 7.62
CA LEU A 292 -6.88 20.86 8.87
C LEU A 292 -7.95 21.89 9.25
N ARG A 293 -8.88 22.18 8.36
CA ARG A 293 -10.10 22.95 8.65
C ARG A 293 -11.27 22.12 9.11
N GLN A 294 -11.18 20.81 8.94
CA GLN A 294 -12.16 19.90 9.50
C GLN A 294 -11.81 19.60 10.94
N ASP A 295 -12.83 19.37 11.76
CA ASP A 295 -12.62 18.72 13.05
C ASP A 295 -12.64 17.20 12.86
N ALA A 296 -11.61 16.71 12.17
CA ALA A 296 -11.47 15.31 11.77
C ALA A 296 -10.00 14.90 11.72
N SER A 297 -9.71 13.65 12.07
CA SER A 297 -8.41 13.05 11.77
C SER A 297 -8.32 12.72 10.28
N LEU A 298 -7.11 12.71 9.71
CA LEU A 298 -6.87 12.42 8.30
C LEU A 298 -6.17 11.07 8.12
N LEU A 299 -6.76 10.17 7.34
CA LEU A 299 -6.21 8.85 7.03
C LEU A 299 -5.93 8.70 5.52
N PHE A 300 -4.91 7.90 5.20
CA PHE A 300 -4.54 7.61 3.81
C PHE A 300 -5.33 6.40 3.29
N LEU A 301 -6.24 6.64 2.34
CA LEU A 301 -6.90 5.60 1.54
C LEU A 301 -6.11 5.28 0.26
N LYS A 302 -5.76 4.01 0.07
CA LYS A 302 -5.01 3.56 -1.11
C LYS A 302 -5.94 3.49 -2.33
N ARG A 303 -5.63 4.22 -3.40
CA ARG A 303 -6.46 4.23 -4.62
C ARG A 303 -6.57 2.87 -5.31
N LYS A 304 -5.51 2.04 -5.26
CA LYS A 304 -5.45 0.75 -5.99
C LYS A 304 -6.26 -0.38 -5.34
N VAL A 305 -6.58 -0.27 -4.05
CA VAL A 305 -7.23 -1.35 -3.28
C VAL A 305 -7.92 -0.74 -2.07
N PRO A 306 -9.15 -1.17 -1.69
CA PRO A 306 -9.91 -0.62 -0.56
C PRO A 306 -9.20 -0.90 0.76
N TYR A 307 -8.28 0.00 1.12
CA TYR A 307 -7.33 -0.26 2.18
C TYR A 307 -6.65 1.01 2.67
N LEU A 308 -6.35 1.05 3.96
CA LEU A 308 -5.66 2.18 4.59
C LEU A 308 -4.15 1.99 4.58
N GLN A 309 -3.40 3.09 4.46
CA GLN A 309 -1.94 3.11 4.59
C GLN A 309 -1.53 3.89 5.85
N SER A 310 -0.45 3.46 6.47
CA SER A 310 0.12 4.06 7.68
C SER A 310 1.21 5.10 7.40
N SER A 311 1.52 5.33 6.13
CA SER A 311 2.70 6.11 5.74
C SER A 311 2.53 7.62 5.89
N ALA A 312 1.29 8.11 6.02
CA ALA A 312 0.99 9.49 6.36
C ALA A 312 -0.41 9.58 6.99
N PHE A 313 -0.55 10.36 8.07
CA PHE A 313 -1.85 10.64 8.70
C PHE A 313 -1.81 11.92 9.53
N VAL A 314 -2.96 12.53 9.76
CA VAL A 314 -3.13 13.56 10.81
C VAL A 314 -3.99 12.98 11.92
N ALA A 315 -3.49 12.94 13.14
CA ALA A 315 -4.23 12.53 14.32
C ALA A 315 -4.70 13.77 15.09
N ARG A 316 -6.00 13.85 15.37
CA ARG A 316 -6.55 14.79 16.34
C ARG A 316 -6.34 14.25 17.75
N ALA A 317 -5.96 15.11 18.68
CA ALA A 317 -5.83 14.75 20.09
C ALA A 317 -7.12 14.07 20.59
N GLY A 318 -6.98 12.91 21.26
CA GLY A 318 -8.11 12.16 21.80
C GLY A 318 -8.99 11.44 20.76
N CYS A 319 -8.58 11.34 19.50
CA CYS A 319 -9.34 10.64 18.47
C CYS A 319 -9.55 9.15 18.83
N PRO A 320 -10.80 8.66 18.95
CA PRO A 320 -11.09 7.27 19.33
C PRO A 320 -10.47 6.21 18.42
N TYR A 321 -10.32 6.50 17.12
CA TYR A 321 -9.65 5.58 16.20
C TYR A 321 -8.17 5.38 16.55
N PHE A 322 -7.45 6.46 16.86
CA PHE A 322 -6.03 6.35 17.24
C PHE A 322 -5.87 5.73 18.64
N GLN A 323 -6.79 5.98 19.56
CA GLN A 323 -6.85 5.26 20.84
C GLN A 323 -6.97 3.75 20.62
N ALA A 324 -7.93 3.31 19.82
CA ALA A 324 -8.12 1.90 19.50
C ALA A 324 -6.93 1.28 18.76
N MET A 325 -6.23 2.06 17.92
CA MET A 325 -4.99 1.63 17.25
C MET A 325 -3.82 1.46 18.24
N ALA A 326 -3.75 2.33 19.25
CA ALA A 326 -2.62 2.41 20.16
C ALA A 326 -2.74 1.41 21.33
N GLU A 327 -3.96 1.04 21.71
CA GLU A 327 -4.23 0.15 22.86
C GLU A 327 -3.50 -1.20 22.78
N PRO A 328 -3.51 -1.95 21.65
CA PRO A 328 -2.81 -3.24 21.56
C PRO A 328 -1.27 -3.12 21.63
N LEU A 329 -0.72 -1.91 21.48
CA LEU A 329 0.73 -1.67 21.55
C LEU A 329 1.20 -1.27 22.95
N ARG A 330 0.29 -0.90 23.87
CA ARG A 330 0.66 -0.59 25.25
C ARG A 330 1.17 -1.87 25.92
N GLY A 331 2.43 -1.85 26.36
CA GLY A 331 3.09 -3.01 26.95
C GLY A 331 3.36 -4.17 26.00
N PHE A 332 3.14 -4.01 24.69
CA PHE A 332 3.46 -5.06 23.71
C PHE A 332 4.96 -5.35 23.72
N ASP A 333 5.36 -6.59 23.91
CA ASP A 333 6.76 -7.00 23.90
C ASP A 333 7.06 -7.87 22.66
N TYR A 334 7.85 -7.33 21.73
CA TYR A 334 8.27 -8.07 20.55
C TYR A 334 9.25 -9.21 20.88
N ALA A 335 9.88 -9.18 22.06
CA ALA A 335 10.77 -10.22 22.56
C ALA A 335 10.04 -11.31 23.36
N ASP A 336 8.71 -11.19 23.54
CA ASP A 336 7.92 -12.20 24.24
C ASP A 336 8.07 -13.58 23.55
N PRO A 337 8.42 -14.65 24.30
CA PRO A 337 8.56 -16.00 23.77
C PRO A 337 7.36 -16.52 22.97
N GLN A 338 6.14 -16.01 23.21
CA GLN A 338 4.95 -16.38 22.43
C GLN A 338 5.10 -16.09 20.93
N TRP A 339 5.97 -15.13 20.57
CA TRP A 339 6.23 -14.73 19.17
C TRP A 339 7.37 -15.50 18.50
N ALA A 340 8.06 -16.41 19.19
CA ALA A 340 9.24 -17.10 18.66
C ALA A 340 8.96 -17.90 17.35
N GLY A 341 7.72 -18.34 17.14
CA GLY A 341 7.28 -19.03 15.92
C GLY A 341 6.73 -18.11 14.81
N VAL A 342 6.57 -16.81 15.08
CA VAL A 342 5.97 -15.85 14.14
C VAL A 342 7.08 -15.19 13.32
N SER A 343 6.95 -15.22 11.99
CA SER A 343 7.92 -14.53 11.13
C SER A 343 7.95 -13.03 11.43
N ARG A 344 9.13 -12.41 11.40
CA ARG A 344 9.32 -10.97 11.63
C ARG A 344 8.36 -10.10 10.82
N LEU A 345 8.11 -10.47 9.56
CA LEU A 345 7.18 -9.76 8.69
C LEU A 345 5.75 -9.81 9.21
N HIS A 346 5.27 -10.97 9.65
CA HIS A 346 3.93 -11.11 10.22
C HIS A 346 3.84 -10.39 11.57
N LEU A 347 4.87 -10.50 12.42
CA LEU A 347 4.90 -9.82 13.71
C LEU A 347 4.70 -8.31 13.55
N ILE A 348 5.45 -7.68 12.64
CA ILE A 348 5.31 -6.25 12.36
C ILE A 348 3.98 -5.94 11.65
N HIS A 349 3.65 -6.65 10.56
CA HIS A 349 2.54 -6.25 9.68
C HIS A 349 1.15 -6.61 10.23
N ASP A 350 1.04 -7.72 10.98
CA ASP A 350 -0.25 -8.32 11.35
C ASP A 350 -0.54 -8.26 12.85
N PHE A 351 0.49 -8.14 13.71
CA PHE A 351 0.33 -8.18 15.17
C PHE A 351 0.59 -6.85 15.89
N SER A 352 1.57 -6.06 15.43
CA SER A 352 1.86 -4.77 16.06
C SER A 352 1.22 -3.63 15.28
N PHE A 353 1.88 -3.16 14.23
CA PHE A 353 1.49 -2.01 13.46
C PHE A 353 1.73 -2.29 11.99
N GLY A 354 0.65 -2.55 11.29
CA GLY A 354 0.67 -2.60 9.86
C GLY A 354 -0.57 -1.99 9.26
N PRO A 355 -0.56 -1.83 7.93
CA PRO A 355 -1.75 -1.46 7.20
C PRO A 355 -2.96 -2.37 7.49
N ALA A 356 -2.75 -3.62 7.92
CA ALA A 356 -3.83 -4.56 8.26
C ALA A 356 -4.51 -4.13 9.55
N THR A 357 -3.72 -3.72 10.54
CA THR A 357 -4.20 -3.16 11.80
C THR A 357 -5.07 -1.93 11.55
N TYR A 358 -4.72 -1.03 10.62
CA TYR A 358 -5.54 0.16 10.33
C TYR A 358 -6.95 -0.19 9.87
N ALA A 359 -7.06 -1.07 8.87
CA ALA A 359 -8.36 -1.49 8.36
C ALA A 359 -9.17 -2.25 9.42
N LYS A 360 -8.51 -3.15 10.17
CA LYS A 360 -9.13 -3.94 11.25
C LYS A 360 -9.63 -3.05 12.39
N THR A 361 -8.84 -2.05 12.80
CA THR A 361 -9.26 -1.11 13.84
C THR A 361 -10.39 -0.22 13.37
N LEU A 362 -10.37 0.24 12.12
CA LEU A 362 -11.49 1.02 11.57
C LEU A 362 -12.77 0.17 11.56
N GLU A 363 -12.66 -1.10 11.15
CA GLU A 363 -13.76 -2.05 11.18
C GLU A 363 -14.32 -2.25 12.59
N GLN A 364 -13.45 -2.47 13.58
CA GLN A 364 -13.82 -2.61 14.99
C GLN A 364 -14.56 -1.36 15.48
N VAL A 365 -14.02 -0.17 15.21
CA VAL A 365 -14.64 1.11 15.61
C VAL A 365 -16.00 1.32 14.94
N CYS A 366 -16.18 0.87 13.69
CA CYS A 366 -17.48 0.89 13.01
C CYS A 366 -18.48 -0.08 13.66
N SER A 367 -18.02 -1.28 14.03
CA SER A 367 -18.83 -2.28 14.73
C SER A 367 -19.32 -1.76 16.08
N ASP A 368 -18.44 -1.16 16.87
CA ASP A 368 -18.74 -0.75 18.26
C ASP A 368 -19.64 0.48 18.34
N ARG A 369 -19.59 1.38 17.35
CA ARG A 369 -20.20 2.72 17.45
C ARG A 369 -21.42 2.95 16.55
N ARG A 370 -22.00 1.89 15.96
CA ARG A 370 -23.12 1.91 15.00
C ARG A 370 -22.73 2.59 13.66
N PRO A 371 -23.54 2.47 12.58
CA PRO A 371 -23.00 2.53 11.24
C PRO A 371 -22.39 3.91 10.96
N ALA A 372 -21.11 3.84 10.61
CA ALA A 372 -20.37 4.92 10.02
C ALA A 372 -21.10 5.42 8.77
N LEU A 373 -21.58 6.66 8.79
CA LEU A 373 -22.12 7.28 7.58
C LEU A 373 -20.94 7.77 6.75
N ALA A 374 -20.74 7.13 5.60
CA ALA A 374 -19.87 7.68 4.57
C ALA A 374 -20.51 8.98 4.07
N CYS A 375 -19.80 10.09 4.22
CA CYS A 375 -20.19 11.38 3.69
C CYS A 375 -19.29 11.72 2.51
N HIS A 376 -19.94 12.03 1.38
CA HIS A 376 -19.30 12.41 0.13
C HIS A 376 -19.52 13.90 -0.18
N GLU A 377 -20.29 14.61 0.63
CA GLU A 377 -20.70 15.98 0.37
C GLU A 377 -19.56 16.97 0.64
N HIS A 378 -19.36 17.89 -0.30
CA HIS A 378 -18.57 19.12 -0.16
C HIS A 378 -17.05 19.02 0.00
N LEU A 379 -16.43 17.85 -0.16
CA LEU A 379 -14.97 17.70 -0.11
C LEU A 379 -14.41 17.10 -1.41
N PRO A 380 -14.09 17.89 -2.43
CA PRO A 380 -13.64 17.36 -3.74
C PRO A 380 -12.35 16.54 -3.66
N LEU A 381 -11.57 16.75 -2.58
CA LEU A 381 -10.31 16.07 -2.34
C LEU A 381 -10.35 14.96 -1.28
N LEU A 382 -11.41 14.89 -0.47
CA LEU A 382 -11.49 14.00 0.68
C LEU A 382 -12.79 13.19 0.65
N GLN A 383 -12.78 12.04 1.27
CA GLN A 383 -13.99 11.36 1.69
C GLN A 383 -14.08 11.47 3.22
N GLN A 384 -15.26 11.32 3.81
CA GLN A 384 -15.39 11.38 5.27
C GLN A 384 -16.22 10.23 5.81
N ILE A 385 -15.85 9.77 7.00
CA ILE A 385 -16.66 8.93 7.85
C ILE A 385 -17.07 9.76 9.07
N GLN A 386 -18.37 9.80 9.35
CA GLN A 386 -18.90 10.48 10.52
C GLN A 386 -19.33 9.47 11.58
N PHE A 387 -18.81 9.64 12.79
CA PHE A 387 -19.24 8.95 14.00
C PHE A 387 -19.92 9.95 14.93
N PRO A 388 -20.70 9.49 15.94
CA PRO A 388 -21.37 10.39 16.87
C PRO A 388 -20.42 11.35 17.60
N THR A 389 -19.18 10.93 17.88
CA THR A 389 -18.24 11.69 18.73
C THR A 389 -16.97 12.15 18.02
N PHE A 390 -16.74 11.76 16.75
CA PHE A 390 -15.56 12.15 16.00
C PHE A 390 -15.74 11.92 14.50
N ARG A 391 -14.81 12.42 13.69
CA ARG A 391 -14.82 12.26 12.24
C ARG A 391 -13.47 11.79 11.73
N LEU A 392 -13.49 11.02 10.66
CA LEU A 392 -12.30 10.62 9.91
C LEU A 392 -12.43 11.12 8.48
N SER A 393 -11.52 11.98 8.06
CA SER A 393 -11.31 12.34 6.67
C SER A 393 -10.34 11.34 6.03
N LEU A 394 -10.57 11.00 4.77
CA LEU A 394 -9.74 10.11 3.98
C LEU A 394 -9.29 10.83 2.72
N PHE A 395 -8.01 10.74 2.40
CA PHE A 395 -7.49 11.22 1.12
C PHE A 395 -7.02 10.05 0.26
N SER A 396 -7.17 10.20 -1.05
CA SER A 396 -6.56 9.30 -2.03
C SER A 396 -5.08 9.65 -2.22
N GLY A 397 -4.21 8.65 -2.10
CA GLY A 397 -2.76 8.83 -1.94
C GLY A 397 -2.07 9.87 -2.81
N GLU A 398 -2.22 9.75 -4.13
CA GLU A 398 -1.52 10.57 -5.13
C GLU A 398 -1.84 12.08 -5.01
N ARG A 399 -2.85 12.45 -4.22
CA ARG A 399 -3.23 13.84 -3.96
C ARG A 399 -2.42 14.48 -2.83
N LEU A 400 -1.93 13.71 -1.85
CA LEU A 400 -1.14 14.24 -0.73
C LEU A 400 0.34 13.83 -0.80
N VAL A 401 0.61 12.56 -1.11
CA VAL A 401 1.95 12.00 -1.04
C VAL A 401 2.30 11.21 -2.28
N VAL A 402 3.54 11.31 -2.71
CA VAL A 402 4.13 10.49 -3.77
C VAL A 402 5.35 9.78 -3.19
N GLY A 403 5.49 8.47 -3.39
CA GLY A 403 6.71 7.78 -2.96
C GLY A 403 7.91 8.31 -3.75
N ALA A 404 9.01 8.64 -3.07
CA ALA A 404 10.22 9.18 -3.69
C ALA A 404 11.02 8.16 -4.55
N GLY A 405 10.39 7.07 -4.98
CA GLY A 405 11.00 6.04 -5.82
C GLY A 405 11.91 5.08 -5.06
N LYS A 406 12.74 4.36 -5.83
CA LYS A 406 13.69 3.35 -5.32
C LYS A 406 15.12 3.87 -5.21
N ASP A 407 15.34 5.10 -5.65
CA ASP A 407 16.67 5.65 -5.80
C ASP A 407 17.20 6.30 -4.53
N LEU A 408 16.38 6.32 -3.46
CA LEU A 408 16.85 6.69 -2.14
C LEU A 408 17.98 5.76 -1.69
N ALA A 409 19.06 6.33 -1.21
CA ALA A 409 20.28 5.61 -0.83
C ALA A 409 19.98 4.45 0.15
N TYR A 410 19.16 4.73 1.18
CA TYR A 410 18.82 3.72 2.20
C TYR A 410 17.95 2.57 1.64
N LYS A 411 17.24 2.76 0.52
CA LYS A 411 16.45 1.67 -0.11
C LYS A 411 17.31 0.61 -0.76
N ARG A 412 18.61 0.87 -0.90
CA ARG A 412 19.61 -0.02 -1.47
C ARG A 412 20.49 -0.69 -0.41
N SER A 413 20.38 -0.30 0.86
CA SER A 413 21.12 -0.94 1.94
C SER A 413 20.46 -2.25 2.41
N SER A 414 21.25 -3.12 3.04
CA SER A 414 20.77 -4.31 3.75
C SER A 414 19.77 -3.98 4.84
N ASP A 415 19.88 -2.77 5.37
CA ASP A 415 19.04 -2.32 6.46
C ASP A 415 17.61 -2.13 6.00
N ASN A 416 17.35 -1.84 4.72
CA ASN A 416 15.99 -1.59 4.23
C ASN A 416 15.01 -2.67 4.76
N TRP A 417 13.92 -2.24 5.41
CA TRP A 417 13.02 -3.17 6.09
C TRP A 417 12.49 -4.29 5.19
N LYS A 418 12.32 -4.05 3.87
CA LYS A 418 11.86 -5.09 2.92
C LYS A 418 12.93 -6.13 2.63
N VAL A 419 14.20 -5.76 2.76
CA VAL A 419 15.35 -6.66 2.66
C VAL A 419 15.46 -7.43 3.97
N TRP A 420 15.49 -6.74 5.11
CA TRP A 420 15.59 -7.33 6.44
C TRP A 420 14.43 -8.28 6.80
N ALA A 421 13.18 -7.94 6.46
CA ALA A 421 12.04 -8.80 6.79
C ALA A 421 11.98 -10.08 5.94
N ARG A 422 12.81 -10.18 4.88
CA ARG A 422 12.88 -11.34 3.97
C ARG A 422 14.15 -12.18 4.15
N SER A 423 15.16 -11.64 4.82
CA SER A 423 16.35 -12.37 5.29
C SER A 423 16.04 -13.10 6.57
#